data_AF-A0A7S1X3U0-F1
#
_entry.id   AF-A0A7S1X3U0-F1
#
_cell.length_a   1.000
_cell.length_b   1.000
_cell.length_c   1.000
_cell.angle_alpha   90.00
_cell.angle_beta   90.00
_cell.angle_gamma   90.00
#
_symmetry.space_group_name_H-M   'P 1'
#
loop_
_entity.id
_entity.type
_entity.pdbx_description
1 polymer ?
#
loop_
_entity_poly.entity_id
_entity_poly.type
_entity_poly.pdbx_seq_one_letter_code
_entity_poly.pdbx_strand_id
1 'polypeptide(L)'
;PSDARPNEGGSQVIHIPEVNKLMESEHEILRQLVERFNVPETLRFSLLSRIRVARNFPSLEGRRHLVSLRLMAFYVFFQSNPMPEDINGFFVSEPEFVSELVAVLQSSTDVPEKLRYMSLRALAVQLLDRTRHAIVISALSSGQGGLLSLMMHKAVASLTAASAEGITDPSEPLTQGGCSLQTTEALLSLISLLVASTSGCNALSEAGMLPTLLPLLEDHRPGHLSVVCNTVRIMEAFMDFSPSASSLFRELHGLRAMIQRLKVEVHMDHGKAALDPANTTTKDVPIPYQRRVLLKALLRTIGLASYAPTSGTPARPEEADCQELFTCLKTMMTNAKDFG
;
A
#
# COMPACT_ATOMS: atom_id res chain seq x y z
N PRO A 1 25.20 -33.52 -27.42
CA PRO A 1 26.42 -33.43 -28.26
C PRO A 1 26.06 -33.01 -29.70
N SER A 2 26.33 -31.75 -30.05
CA SER A 2 26.52 -31.29 -31.43
C SER A 2 27.17 -29.90 -31.39
N ASP A 3 28.46 -29.89 -31.71
CA ASP A 3 29.32 -28.81 -32.23
C ASP A 3 29.20 -27.38 -31.69
N ALA A 4 30.07 -27.06 -30.72
CA ALA A 4 30.56 -25.70 -30.55
C ALA A 4 31.84 -25.55 -31.40
N ARG A 5 31.73 -24.85 -32.54
CA ARG A 5 32.91 -24.36 -33.27
C ARG A 5 33.61 -23.28 -32.44
N PRO A 6 34.95 -23.30 -32.29
CA PRO A 6 35.69 -22.21 -31.68
C PRO A 6 36.02 -21.17 -32.75
N ASN A 7 35.45 -19.96 -32.62
CA ASN A 7 35.98 -18.64 -33.01
C ASN A 7 34.91 -17.72 -33.59
N GLU A 8 34.65 -16.63 -32.89
CA GLU A 8 34.79 -15.22 -33.33
C GLU A 8 34.29 -14.34 -32.17
N GLY A 9 34.97 -13.21 -31.90
CA GLY A 9 34.72 -12.36 -30.72
C GLY A 9 33.35 -11.69 -30.73
N GLY A 10 32.31 -12.45 -30.42
CA GLY A 10 30.91 -12.04 -30.42
C GLY A 10 30.07 -12.88 -29.45
N SER A 11 28.82 -12.47 -29.24
CA SER A 11 27.88 -13.15 -28.34
C SER A 11 27.60 -14.59 -28.82
N GLN A 12 27.90 -15.58 -27.98
CA GLN A 12 27.63 -17.00 -28.26
C GLN A 12 26.30 -17.43 -27.62
N VAL A 13 25.42 -18.06 -28.39
CA VAL A 13 24.15 -18.61 -27.89
C VAL A 13 24.39 -20.02 -27.32
N ILE A 14 24.07 -20.20 -26.04
CA ILE A 14 24.14 -21.50 -25.36
C ILE A 14 22.74 -22.13 -25.40
N HIS A 15 22.59 -23.23 -26.16
CA HIS A 15 21.33 -23.97 -26.23
C HIS A 15 21.32 -25.12 -25.21
N ILE A 16 20.36 -25.10 -24.28
CA ILE A 16 20.15 -26.16 -23.29
C ILE A 16 18.67 -26.57 -23.36
N PRO A 17 18.36 -27.76 -23.89
CA PRO A 17 16.99 -28.23 -23.94
C PRO A 17 16.49 -28.60 -22.53
N GLU A 18 15.21 -28.37 -22.26
CA GLU A 18 14.51 -28.86 -21.06
C GLU A 18 15.21 -28.55 -19.73
N VAL A 19 15.70 -27.31 -19.56
CA VAL A 19 16.39 -26.83 -18.34
C VAL A 19 15.57 -27.11 -17.07
N ASN A 20 14.24 -27.08 -17.18
CA ASN A 20 13.30 -27.39 -16.10
C ASN A 20 13.35 -28.85 -15.59
N LYS A 21 13.91 -29.79 -16.38
CA LYS A 21 14.03 -31.22 -16.02
C LYS A 21 15.39 -31.59 -15.43
N LEU A 22 16.34 -30.65 -15.39
CA LEU A 22 17.65 -30.87 -14.80
C LEU A 22 17.54 -31.01 -13.28
N MET A 23 18.27 -31.99 -12.72
CA MET A 23 18.27 -32.29 -11.28
C MET A 23 19.20 -31.35 -10.52
N GLU A 24 20.22 -30.83 -11.21
CA GLU A 24 21.19 -29.88 -10.69
C GLU A 24 20.51 -28.60 -10.21
N SER A 25 21.11 -27.93 -9.23
CA SER A 25 20.68 -26.60 -8.80
C SER A 25 20.99 -25.53 -9.86
N GLU A 26 20.32 -24.38 -9.79
CA GLU A 26 20.57 -23.26 -10.72
C GLU A 26 22.03 -22.79 -10.70
N HIS A 27 22.66 -22.82 -9.53
CA HIS A 27 24.05 -22.44 -9.33
C HIS A 27 25.03 -23.49 -9.89
N GLU A 28 24.67 -24.77 -9.83
CA GLU A 28 25.45 -25.85 -10.45
C GLU A 28 25.39 -25.78 -11.98
N ILE A 29 24.19 -25.55 -12.54
CA ILE A 29 24.02 -25.32 -13.98
C ILE A 29 24.88 -24.12 -14.41
N LEU A 30 24.82 -23.00 -13.67
CA LEU A 30 25.67 -21.85 -13.95
C LEU A 30 27.16 -22.21 -13.93
N ARG A 31 27.62 -22.92 -12.89
CA ARG A 31 29.02 -23.32 -12.73
C ARG A 31 29.50 -24.13 -13.94
N GLN A 32 28.75 -25.15 -14.33
CA GLN A 32 29.06 -25.99 -15.49
C GLN A 32 29.14 -25.17 -16.79
N LEU A 33 28.24 -24.19 -16.98
CA LEU A 33 28.26 -23.33 -18.17
C LEU A 33 29.42 -22.34 -18.16
N VAL A 34 29.77 -21.80 -17.00
CA VAL A 34 30.93 -20.91 -16.85
C VAL A 34 32.21 -21.65 -17.20
N GLU A 35 32.40 -22.87 -16.69
CA GLU A 35 33.57 -23.71 -16.99
C GLU A 35 33.62 -24.12 -18.47
N ARG A 36 32.48 -24.50 -19.05
CA ARG A 36 32.42 -25.01 -20.43
C ARG A 36 32.56 -23.93 -21.50
N PHE A 37 32.00 -22.75 -21.28
CA PHE A 37 31.94 -21.67 -22.28
C PHE A 37 32.80 -20.45 -21.92
N ASN A 38 33.58 -20.54 -20.83
CA ASN A 38 34.44 -19.47 -20.33
C ASN A 38 33.70 -18.13 -20.16
N VAL A 39 32.52 -18.18 -19.51
CA VAL A 39 31.62 -17.02 -19.42
C VAL A 39 32.25 -15.91 -18.55
N PRO A 40 32.39 -14.67 -19.09
CA PRO A 40 32.91 -13.52 -18.36
C PRO A 40 32.10 -13.22 -17.09
N GLU A 41 32.77 -12.76 -16.03
CA GLU A 41 32.14 -12.48 -14.74
C GLU A 41 30.96 -11.51 -14.83
N THR A 42 31.08 -10.49 -15.69
CA THR A 42 30.03 -9.49 -15.95
C THR A 42 28.73 -10.09 -16.49
N LEU A 43 28.77 -11.26 -17.15
CA LEU A 43 27.60 -11.91 -17.73
C LEU A 43 27.00 -13.00 -16.82
N ARG A 44 27.70 -13.42 -15.76
CA ARG A 44 27.28 -14.55 -14.92
C ARG A 44 25.96 -14.31 -14.20
N PHE A 45 25.74 -13.09 -13.68
CA PHE A 45 24.47 -12.74 -13.05
C PHE A 45 23.32 -12.75 -14.05
N SER A 46 23.53 -12.15 -15.23
CA SER A 46 22.54 -12.15 -16.31
C SER A 46 22.22 -13.58 -16.79
N LEU A 47 23.23 -14.44 -16.88
CA LEU A 47 23.05 -15.85 -17.22
C LEU A 47 22.28 -16.61 -16.15
N LEU A 48 22.59 -16.41 -14.87
CA LEU A 48 21.84 -17.01 -13.75
C LEU A 48 20.36 -16.62 -13.79
N SER A 49 20.05 -15.34 -14.07
CA SER A 49 18.68 -14.87 -14.24
C SER A 49 17.97 -15.56 -15.40
N ARG A 50 18.65 -15.77 -16.53
CA ARG A 50 18.08 -16.54 -17.66
C ARG A 50 17.84 -18.01 -17.32
N ILE A 51 18.76 -18.65 -16.57
CA ILE A 51 18.58 -20.03 -16.09
C ILE A 51 17.35 -20.14 -15.20
N ARG A 52 17.21 -19.23 -14.22
CA ARG A 52 16.04 -19.13 -13.33
C ARG A 52 14.74 -19.01 -14.10
N VAL A 53 14.71 -18.12 -15.10
CA VAL A 53 13.54 -17.95 -15.98
C VAL A 53 13.27 -19.25 -16.73
N ALA A 54 14.23 -19.78 -17.48
CA ALA A 54 14.06 -20.99 -18.29
C ALA A 54 13.56 -22.20 -17.47
N ARG A 55 14.04 -22.34 -16.23
CA ARG A 55 13.65 -23.43 -15.33
C ARG A 55 12.20 -23.29 -14.85
N ASN A 56 11.78 -22.08 -14.47
CA ASN A 56 10.48 -21.85 -13.84
C ASN A 56 9.35 -21.54 -14.85
N PHE A 57 9.68 -21.01 -16.03
CA PHE A 57 8.70 -20.53 -17.01
C PHE A 57 7.68 -21.57 -17.52
N PRO A 58 7.99 -22.88 -17.62
CA PRO A 58 7.02 -23.86 -18.13
C PRO A 58 5.76 -23.99 -17.27
N SER A 59 5.85 -23.79 -15.95
CA SER A 59 4.71 -23.93 -15.04
C SER A 59 4.04 -22.57 -14.75
N LEU A 60 2.73 -22.58 -14.52
CA LEU A 60 2.00 -21.37 -14.13
C LEU A 60 2.54 -20.80 -12.81
N GLU A 61 2.81 -21.67 -11.84
CA GLU A 61 3.33 -21.25 -10.53
C GLU A 61 4.74 -20.68 -10.64
N GLY A 62 5.59 -21.28 -11.47
CA GLY A 62 6.91 -20.73 -11.76
C GLY A 62 6.84 -19.37 -12.47
N ARG A 63 5.90 -19.16 -13.41
CA ARG A 63 5.66 -17.83 -13.99
C ARG A 63 5.21 -16.82 -12.94
N ARG A 64 4.28 -17.18 -12.05
CA ARG A 64 3.83 -16.33 -10.93
C ARG A 64 4.96 -15.98 -9.97
N HIS A 65 5.85 -16.94 -9.69
CA HIS A 65 7.04 -16.74 -8.89
C HIS A 65 8.00 -15.74 -9.55
N LEU A 66 8.29 -15.90 -10.85
CA LEU A 66 9.13 -14.97 -11.60
C LEU A 66 8.56 -13.55 -11.64
N VAL A 67 7.24 -13.40 -11.82
CA VAL A 67 6.56 -12.09 -11.73
C VAL A 67 6.72 -11.50 -10.33
N SER A 68 6.54 -12.31 -9.28
CA SER A 68 6.74 -11.85 -7.89
C SER A 68 8.17 -11.33 -7.65
N LEU A 69 9.18 -12.03 -8.16
CA LEU A 69 10.57 -11.60 -8.09
C LEU A 69 10.79 -10.29 -8.86
N ARG A 70 10.24 -10.17 -10.08
CA ARG A 70 10.35 -8.94 -10.90
C ARG A 70 9.72 -7.74 -10.19
N LEU A 71 8.52 -7.89 -9.63
CA LEU A 71 7.84 -6.81 -8.91
C LEU A 71 8.58 -6.40 -7.64
N MET A 72 9.16 -7.36 -6.91
CA MET A 72 9.94 -7.07 -5.71
C MET A 72 11.28 -6.40 -6.05
N ALA A 73 11.97 -6.86 -7.09
CA ALA A 73 13.18 -6.21 -7.58
C ALA A 73 12.90 -4.78 -8.04
N PHE A 74 11.79 -4.57 -8.75
CA PHE A 74 11.33 -3.24 -9.16
C PHE A 74 11.05 -2.32 -7.95
N TYR A 75 10.37 -2.84 -6.93
CA TYR A 75 10.10 -2.10 -5.70
C TYR A 75 11.41 -1.68 -5.01
N VAL A 76 12.36 -2.60 -4.85
CA VAL A 76 13.67 -2.31 -4.25
C VAL A 76 14.47 -1.33 -5.10
N PHE A 77 14.43 -1.45 -6.43
CA PHE A 77 15.07 -0.52 -7.35
C PHE A 77 14.61 0.91 -7.10
N PHE A 78 13.30 1.17 -7.07
CA PHE A 78 12.78 2.51 -6.78
C PHE A 78 13.09 3.00 -5.36
N GLN A 79 13.02 2.13 -4.35
CA GLN A 79 13.35 2.48 -2.97
C GLN A 79 14.84 2.82 -2.77
N SER A 80 15.70 2.40 -3.71
CA SER A 80 17.11 2.74 -3.71
C SER A 80 17.37 4.17 -4.24
N ASN A 81 16.33 4.92 -4.59
CA ASN A 81 16.39 6.26 -5.19
C ASN A 81 17.31 6.29 -6.43
N PRO A 82 16.95 5.55 -7.49
CA PRO A 82 17.78 5.44 -8.69
C PRO A 82 17.86 6.77 -9.42
N MET A 83 18.88 6.94 -10.25
CA MET A 83 19.04 8.14 -11.04
C MET A 83 17.91 8.26 -12.08
N PRO A 84 17.47 9.48 -12.44
CA PRO A 84 16.40 9.67 -13.43
C PRO A 84 16.68 8.98 -14.78
N GLU A 85 17.93 8.89 -15.20
CA GLU A 85 18.34 8.21 -16.41
C GLU A 85 18.05 6.70 -16.37
N ASP A 86 18.25 6.05 -15.22
CA ASP A 86 17.99 4.62 -15.04
C ASP A 86 16.48 4.33 -15.05
N ILE A 87 15.69 5.20 -14.41
CA ILE A 87 14.23 5.14 -14.45
C ILE A 87 13.75 5.27 -15.89
N ASN A 88 14.21 6.30 -16.61
CA ASN A 88 13.82 6.53 -17.98
C ASN A 88 14.24 5.36 -18.89
N GLY A 89 15.47 4.85 -18.73
CA GLY A 89 15.95 3.68 -19.46
C GLY A 89 15.04 2.46 -19.31
N PHE A 90 14.58 2.17 -18.08
CA PHE A 90 13.62 1.10 -17.84
C PHE A 90 12.30 1.32 -18.59
N PHE A 91 11.69 2.51 -18.50
CA PHE A 91 10.37 2.75 -19.12
C PHE A 91 10.41 2.89 -20.64
N VAL A 92 11.55 3.29 -21.21
CA VAL A 92 11.79 3.19 -22.65
C VAL A 92 11.82 1.73 -23.11
N SER A 93 12.41 0.83 -22.31
CA SER A 93 12.42 -0.60 -22.62
C SER A 93 11.08 -1.31 -22.37
N GLU A 94 10.26 -0.79 -21.47
CA GLU A 94 9.02 -1.44 -20.98
C GLU A 94 7.86 -0.42 -20.93
N PRO A 95 7.42 0.12 -22.08
CA PRO A 95 6.43 1.20 -22.12
C PRO A 95 5.05 0.79 -21.61
N GLU A 96 4.69 -0.49 -21.73
CA GLU A 96 3.39 -1.04 -21.35
C GLU A 96 3.31 -1.45 -19.87
N PHE A 97 4.42 -1.33 -19.12
CA PHE A 97 4.51 -1.85 -17.75
C PHE A 97 3.41 -1.31 -16.83
N VAL A 98 3.09 -0.01 -16.92
CA VAL A 98 2.04 0.59 -16.07
C VAL A 98 0.66 0.02 -16.41
N SER A 99 0.32 -0.09 -17.70
CA SER A 99 -0.95 -0.66 -18.15
C SER A 99 -1.07 -2.15 -17.80
N GLU A 100 0.03 -2.91 -17.88
CA GLU A 100 0.05 -4.32 -17.47
C GLU A 100 -0.22 -4.47 -15.97
N LEU A 101 0.38 -3.63 -15.12
CA LEU A 101 0.10 -3.64 -13.67
C LEU A 101 -1.39 -3.37 -13.40
N VAL A 102 -1.99 -2.39 -14.10
CA VAL A 102 -3.42 -2.09 -13.98
C VAL A 102 -4.27 -3.27 -14.46
N ALA A 103 -3.91 -3.94 -15.56
CA ALA A 103 -4.60 -5.12 -16.05
C ALA A 103 -4.56 -6.29 -15.05
N VAL A 104 -3.43 -6.48 -14.36
CA VAL A 104 -3.32 -7.47 -13.26
C VAL A 104 -4.34 -7.15 -12.15
N LEU A 105 -4.50 -5.88 -11.78
CA LEU A 105 -5.45 -5.46 -10.74
C LEU A 105 -6.92 -5.59 -11.16
N GLN A 106 -7.23 -5.36 -12.43
CA GLN A 106 -8.58 -5.50 -12.99
C GLN A 106 -9.06 -6.96 -13.11
N SER A 107 -8.13 -7.92 -13.14
CA SER A 107 -8.46 -9.34 -13.29
C SER A 107 -9.21 -9.90 -12.07
N SER A 108 -10.37 -10.52 -12.29
CA SER A 108 -11.37 -10.75 -11.23
C SER A 108 -11.13 -11.98 -10.34
N THR A 109 -10.40 -13.02 -10.76
CA THR A 109 -10.19 -14.22 -9.91
C THR A 109 -8.86 -14.95 -10.07
N ASP A 110 -8.29 -15.01 -11.26
CA ASP A 110 -7.21 -15.98 -11.56
C ASP A 110 -5.83 -15.55 -11.06
N VAL A 111 -5.70 -14.28 -10.69
CA VAL A 111 -4.46 -13.72 -10.16
C VAL A 111 -4.43 -13.89 -8.63
N PRO A 112 -3.38 -14.53 -8.08
CA PRO A 112 -3.19 -14.62 -6.64
C PRO A 112 -3.14 -13.25 -5.98
N GLU A 113 -3.65 -13.16 -4.76
CA GLU A 113 -3.67 -11.90 -4.01
C GLU A 113 -2.27 -11.30 -3.83
N LYS A 114 -1.26 -12.12 -3.58
CA LYS A 114 0.14 -11.69 -3.49
C LYS A 114 0.60 -10.87 -4.70
N LEU A 115 0.20 -11.27 -5.91
CA LEU A 115 0.54 -10.54 -7.13
C LEU A 115 -0.21 -9.21 -7.21
N ARG A 116 -1.49 -9.16 -6.81
CA ARG A 116 -2.24 -7.89 -6.74
C ARG A 116 -1.60 -6.93 -5.74
N TYR A 117 -1.26 -7.42 -4.55
CA TYR A 117 -0.53 -6.67 -3.53
C TYR A 117 0.79 -6.11 -4.07
N MET A 118 1.60 -6.94 -4.73
CA MET A 118 2.87 -6.50 -5.31
C MET A 118 2.67 -5.49 -6.45
N SER A 119 1.63 -5.64 -7.27
CA SER A 119 1.29 -4.66 -8.31
C SER A 119 0.87 -3.31 -7.73
N LEU A 120 0.10 -3.29 -6.64
CA LEU A 120 -0.24 -2.05 -5.93
C LEU A 120 1.02 -1.36 -5.39
N ARG A 121 1.93 -2.11 -4.73
CA ARG A 121 3.21 -1.59 -4.25
C ARG A 121 4.09 -1.08 -5.39
N ALA A 122 4.14 -1.81 -6.50
CA ALA A 122 4.88 -1.43 -7.69
C ALA A 122 4.29 -0.18 -8.33
N LEU A 123 2.97 0.04 -8.36
CA LEU A 123 2.39 1.31 -8.81
C LEU A 123 2.71 2.46 -7.84
N ALA A 124 2.55 2.21 -6.54
CA ALA A 124 2.75 3.23 -5.51
C ALA A 124 4.19 3.79 -5.52
N VAL A 125 5.20 2.91 -5.62
CA VAL A 125 6.60 3.36 -5.56
C VAL A 125 7.00 4.26 -6.74
N GLN A 126 6.29 4.17 -7.87
CA GLN A 126 6.52 5.02 -9.04
C GLN A 126 6.10 6.47 -8.78
N LEU A 127 5.13 6.68 -7.89
CA LEU A 127 4.66 8.01 -7.48
C LEU A 127 5.65 8.71 -6.55
N LEU A 128 6.76 8.09 -6.16
CA LEU A 128 7.89 8.81 -5.56
C LEU A 128 8.57 9.73 -6.58
N ASP A 129 8.46 9.42 -7.88
CA ASP A 129 8.89 10.28 -8.97
C ASP A 129 7.70 11.05 -9.56
N ARG A 130 7.73 12.38 -9.38
CA ARG A 130 6.66 13.29 -9.84
C ARG A 130 6.42 13.24 -11.34
N THR A 131 7.45 12.94 -12.15
CA THR A 131 7.30 12.88 -13.61
C THR A 131 6.35 11.75 -14.04
N ARG A 132 6.14 10.76 -13.16
CA ARG A 132 5.37 9.55 -13.45
C ARG A 132 3.92 9.65 -13.02
N HIS A 133 3.57 10.66 -12.23
CA HIS A 133 2.22 10.84 -11.67
C HIS A 133 1.15 10.83 -12.76
N ALA A 134 1.34 11.61 -13.83
CA ALA A 134 0.35 11.74 -14.90
C ALA A 134 0.04 10.40 -15.59
N ILE A 135 1.07 9.60 -15.88
CA ILE A 135 0.92 8.29 -16.54
C ILE A 135 0.20 7.31 -15.61
N VAL A 136 0.59 7.25 -14.34
CA VAL A 136 -0.04 6.35 -13.34
C VAL A 136 -1.50 6.74 -13.09
N ILE A 137 -1.80 8.04 -12.92
CA ILE A 137 -3.17 8.53 -12.76
C ILE A 137 -4.01 8.19 -13.99
N SER A 138 -3.50 8.49 -15.19
CA SER A 138 -4.20 8.20 -16.44
C SER A 138 -4.55 6.71 -16.57
N ALA A 139 -3.59 5.82 -16.29
CA ALA A 139 -3.80 4.37 -16.36
C ALA A 139 -4.81 3.86 -15.31
N LEU A 140 -4.84 4.46 -14.12
CA LEU A 140 -5.80 4.09 -13.07
C LEU A 140 -7.21 4.63 -13.35
N SER A 141 -7.31 5.77 -14.01
CA SER A 141 -8.57 6.39 -14.44
C SER A 141 -9.12 5.79 -15.73
N SER A 142 -8.30 5.08 -16.53
CA SER A 142 -8.75 4.43 -17.75
C SER A 142 -9.56 3.17 -17.43
N GLY A 143 -10.89 3.30 -17.35
CA GLY A 143 -11.81 2.18 -17.18
C GLY A 143 -13.21 2.61 -16.74
N GLN A 144 -14.25 1.93 -17.23
CA GLN A 144 -15.63 2.15 -16.81
C GLN A 144 -15.81 1.61 -15.39
N GLY A 145 -15.93 2.50 -14.39
CA GLY A 145 -16.26 2.11 -13.00
C GLY A 145 -15.17 2.28 -11.94
N GLY A 146 -14.04 2.94 -12.26
CA GLY A 146 -13.03 3.34 -11.27
C GLY A 146 -12.42 2.16 -10.48
N LEU A 147 -11.39 1.51 -11.03
CA LEU A 147 -10.69 0.37 -10.40
C LEU A 147 -10.42 0.58 -8.90
N LEU A 148 -9.89 1.74 -8.53
CA LEU A 148 -9.56 2.07 -7.14
C LEU A 148 -10.81 2.10 -6.25
N SER A 149 -11.94 2.59 -6.78
CA SER A 149 -13.22 2.62 -6.06
C SER A 149 -13.68 1.20 -5.75
N LEU A 150 -13.73 0.33 -6.77
CA LEU A 150 -14.12 -1.07 -6.60
C LEU A 150 -13.23 -1.80 -5.58
N MET A 151 -11.91 -1.65 -5.71
CA MET A 151 -10.96 -2.26 -4.79
C MET A 151 -11.12 -1.73 -3.36
N MET A 152 -11.37 -0.42 -3.21
CA MET A 152 -11.54 0.19 -1.89
C MET A 152 -12.86 -0.25 -1.25
N HIS A 153 -13.96 -0.27 -1.99
CA HIS A 153 -15.23 -0.82 -1.51
C HIS A 153 -15.09 -2.27 -1.04
N LYS A 154 -14.37 -3.09 -1.82
CA LYS A 154 -14.08 -4.48 -1.44
C LYS A 154 -13.22 -4.58 -0.19
N ALA A 155 -12.19 -3.74 -0.06
CA ALA A 155 -11.32 -3.69 1.11
C ALA A 155 -12.10 -3.28 2.37
N VAL A 156 -12.92 -2.24 2.28
CA VAL A 156 -13.80 -1.78 3.37
C VAL A 156 -14.77 -2.88 3.77
N ALA A 157 -15.46 -3.51 2.82
CA ALA A 157 -16.38 -4.61 3.09
C ALA A 157 -15.68 -5.81 3.77
N SER A 158 -14.44 -6.12 3.37
CA SER A 158 -13.66 -7.20 3.98
C SER A 158 -13.27 -6.87 5.43
N LEU A 159 -12.89 -5.62 5.68
CA LEU A 159 -12.59 -5.15 7.03
C LEU A 159 -13.85 -5.18 7.90
N THR A 160 -14.96 -4.58 7.46
CA THR A 160 -16.19 -4.48 8.28
C THR A 160 -16.85 -5.83 8.54
N ALA A 161 -16.74 -6.78 7.60
CA ALA A 161 -17.30 -8.12 7.75
C ALA A 161 -16.41 -9.09 8.56
N ALA A 162 -15.11 -8.83 8.68
CA ALA A 162 -14.20 -9.70 9.40
C ALA A 162 -14.52 -9.71 10.91
N SER A 163 -14.83 -10.89 11.44
CA SER A 163 -15.06 -11.09 12.87
C SER A 163 -13.77 -10.84 13.67
N ALA A 164 -13.92 -10.49 14.94
CA ALA A 164 -12.81 -10.15 15.84
C ALA A 164 -11.91 -11.35 16.21
N GLU A 165 -12.23 -12.56 15.74
CA GLU A 165 -11.57 -13.80 16.15
C GLU A 165 -10.82 -14.44 14.98
N GLY A 166 -9.51 -14.65 15.15
CA GLY A 166 -8.80 -15.77 14.51
C GLY A 166 -7.92 -15.49 13.29
N ILE A 167 -7.70 -14.25 12.84
CA ILE A 167 -6.79 -14.00 11.71
C ILE A 167 -5.37 -13.80 12.24
N THR A 168 -4.54 -14.85 12.13
CA THR A 168 -3.14 -14.82 12.56
C THR A 168 -2.17 -14.36 11.47
N ASP A 169 -2.56 -14.40 10.18
CA ASP A 169 -1.73 -14.00 9.06
C ASP A 169 -2.30 -12.76 8.32
N PRO A 170 -1.61 -11.61 8.30
CA PRO A 170 -2.06 -10.40 7.62
C PRO A 170 -2.06 -10.51 6.08
N SER A 171 -1.51 -11.58 5.52
CA SER A 171 -1.46 -11.86 4.08
C SER A 171 -2.62 -12.73 3.57
N GLU A 172 -3.41 -13.33 4.46
CA GLU A 172 -4.60 -14.08 4.08
C GLU A 172 -5.83 -13.18 3.91
N PRO A 173 -6.75 -13.52 2.98
CA PRO A 173 -8.00 -12.78 2.82
C PRO A 173 -8.81 -12.77 4.12
N LEU A 174 -9.30 -11.59 4.52
CA LEU A 174 -10.05 -11.44 5.78
C LEU A 174 -11.44 -12.12 5.75
N THR A 175 -11.97 -12.33 4.55
CA THR A 175 -13.23 -13.04 4.29
C THR A 175 -13.10 -13.86 3.00
N GLN A 176 -14.00 -14.84 2.78
CA GLN A 176 -14.01 -15.61 1.54
C GLN A 176 -14.19 -14.69 0.33
N GLY A 177 -13.20 -14.66 -0.55
CA GLY A 177 -13.18 -13.76 -1.71
C GLY A 177 -12.92 -12.28 -1.38
N GLY A 178 -12.59 -11.95 -0.13
CA GLY A 178 -12.27 -10.61 0.35
C GLY A 178 -10.85 -10.14 0.04
N CYS A 179 -10.39 -9.12 0.77
CA CYS A 179 -9.03 -8.59 0.73
C CYS A 179 -8.32 -8.85 2.06
N SER A 180 -7.02 -9.16 2.01
CA SER A 180 -6.13 -9.20 3.16
C SER A 180 -5.85 -7.80 3.71
N LEU A 181 -5.32 -7.75 4.93
CA LEU A 181 -4.86 -6.51 5.54
C LEU A 181 -3.69 -5.90 4.74
N GLN A 182 -2.73 -6.71 4.29
CA GLN A 182 -1.59 -6.24 3.49
C GLN A 182 -2.02 -5.60 2.16
N THR A 183 -2.98 -6.19 1.45
CA THR A 183 -3.53 -5.62 0.22
C THR A 183 -4.21 -4.29 0.50
N THR A 184 -4.97 -4.20 1.59
CA THR A 184 -5.65 -2.96 1.99
C THR A 184 -4.64 -1.86 2.33
N GLU A 185 -3.59 -2.16 3.07
CA GLU A 185 -2.52 -1.21 3.38
C GLU A 185 -1.76 -0.76 2.12
N ALA A 186 -1.52 -1.67 1.17
CA ALA A 186 -0.90 -1.32 -0.11
C ALA A 186 -1.79 -0.39 -0.95
N LEU A 187 -3.10 -0.63 -0.95
CA LEU A 187 -4.08 0.23 -1.62
C LEU A 187 -4.13 1.63 -0.98
N LEU A 188 -4.19 1.71 0.34
CA LEU A 188 -4.14 2.99 1.06
C LEU A 188 -2.81 3.72 0.84
N SER A 189 -1.69 2.99 0.75
CA SER A 189 -0.38 3.59 0.42
C SER A 189 -0.38 4.22 -0.98
N LEU A 190 -0.96 3.55 -1.98
CA LEU A 190 -1.12 4.08 -3.33
C LEU A 190 -2.01 5.34 -3.32
N ILE A 191 -3.17 5.28 -2.67
CA ILE A 191 -4.11 6.41 -2.56
C ILE A 191 -3.45 7.61 -1.86
N SER A 192 -2.69 7.37 -0.78
CA SER A 192 -1.98 8.42 -0.05
C SER A 192 -0.96 9.16 -0.90
N LEU A 193 -0.33 8.50 -1.88
CA LEU A 193 0.62 9.15 -2.79
C LEU A 193 -0.10 9.89 -3.91
N LEU A 194 -1.25 9.39 -4.38
CA LEU A 194 -2.07 10.04 -5.40
C LEU A 194 -2.70 11.34 -4.88
N VAL A 195 -3.27 11.31 -3.67
CA VAL A 195 -3.94 12.47 -3.06
C VAL A 195 -2.97 13.62 -2.76
N ALA A 196 -1.66 13.36 -2.73
CA ALA A 196 -0.61 14.37 -2.55
C ALA A 196 -0.37 15.28 -3.79
N SER A 197 -1.30 15.25 -4.75
CA SER A 197 -1.29 16.09 -5.96
C SER A 197 -2.72 16.52 -6.30
N THR A 198 -2.90 17.70 -6.89
CA THR A 198 -4.23 18.18 -7.31
C THR A 198 -4.87 17.26 -8.35
N SER A 199 -4.10 16.75 -9.32
CA SER A 199 -4.60 15.84 -10.35
C SER A 199 -5.06 14.49 -9.77
N GLY A 200 -4.26 13.91 -8.87
CA GLY A 200 -4.62 12.66 -8.20
C GLY A 200 -5.80 12.85 -7.24
N CYS A 201 -5.86 13.97 -6.52
CA CYS A 201 -7.01 14.34 -5.70
C CYS A 201 -8.30 14.41 -6.53
N ASN A 202 -8.27 15.05 -7.70
CA ASN A 202 -9.44 15.12 -8.59
C ASN A 202 -9.87 13.73 -9.07
N ALA A 203 -8.92 12.92 -9.55
CA ALA A 203 -9.22 11.55 -10.01
C ALA A 203 -9.83 10.69 -8.90
N LEU A 204 -9.31 10.79 -7.66
CA LEU A 204 -9.86 10.06 -6.52
C LEU A 204 -11.22 10.60 -6.07
N SER A 205 -11.45 11.91 -6.15
CA SER A 205 -12.75 12.51 -5.87
C SER A 205 -13.82 12.03 -6.86
N GLU A 206 -13.50 11.99 -8.15
CA GLU A 206 -14.38 11.43 -9.21
C GLU A 206 -14.68 9.95 -8.98
N ALA A 207 -13.72 9.19 -8.43
CA ALA A 207 -13.90 7.79 -8.05
C ALA A 207 -14.72 7.58 -6.76
N GLY A 208 -15.23 8.66 -6.12
CA GLY A 208 -15.99 8.54 -4.88
C GLY A 208 -15.16 8.06 -3.69
N MET A 209 -13.87 8.36 -3.67
CA MET A 209 -12.95 7.82 -2.66
C MET A 209 -13.28 8.30 -1.24
N LEU A 210 -13.62 9.58 -1.08
CA LEU A 210 -13.89 10.18 0.22
C LEU A 210 -15.05 9.50 1.00
N PRO A 211 -16.26 9.32 0.42
CA PRO A 211 -17.32 8.59 1.11
C PRO A 211 -16.98 7.11 1.35
N THR A 212 -16.19 6.49 0.48
CA THR A 212 -15.77 5.09 0.64
C THR A 212 -14.85 4.88 1.85
N LEU A 213 -14.04 5.89 2.19
CA LEU A 213 -13.09 5.82 3.31
C LEU A 213 -13.74 6.03 4.68
N LEU A 214 -14.85 6.76 4.77
CA LEU A 214 -15.50 7.14 6.03
C LEU A 214 -15.77 5.96 6.99
N PRO A 215 -16.33 4.82 6.54
CA PRO A 215 -16.62 3.69 7.43
C PRO A 215 -15.39 3.13 8.15
N LEU A 216 -14.17 3.34 7.63
CA LEU A 216 -12.95 2.88 8.28
C LEU A 216 -12.65 3.63 9.58
N LEU A 217 -13.22 4.82 9.80
CA LEU A 217 -13.09 5.55 11.05
C LEU A 217 -13.77 4.84 12.22
N GLU A 218 -14.72 3.94 11.95
CA GLU A 218 -15.44 3.16 12.97
C GLU A 218 -14.73 1.85 13.35
N ASP A 219 -13.62 1.49 12.69
CA ASP A 219 -12.89 0.26 12.97
C ASP A 219 -11.97 0.40 14.20
N HIS A 220 -12.43 -0.10 15.35
CA HIS A 220 -11.70 0.03 16.62
C HIS A 220 -10.70 -1.09 16.91
N ARG A 221 -10.49 -2.04 15.99
CA ARG A 221 -9.60 -3.18 16.25
C ARG A 221 -8.15 -2.73 16.37
N PRO A 222 -7.41 -3.15 17.42
CA PRO A 222 -6.01 -2.76 17.60
C PRO A 222 -5.11 -3.11 16.41
N GLY A 223 -5.35 -4.25 15.75
CA GLY A 223 -4.60 -4.69 14.58
C GLY A 223 -4.79 -3.82 13.34
N HIS A 224 -5.82 -2.97 13.29
CA HIS A 224 -6.17 -2.15 12.13
C HIS A 224 -5.84 -0.66 12.30
N LEU A 225 -5.14 -0.30 13.39
CA LEU A 225 -4.80 1.10 13.66
C LEU A 225 -4.01 1.78 12.53
N SER A 226 -3.14 1.04 11.83
CA SER A 226 -2.41 1.55 10.66
C SER A 226 -3.35 1.98 9.53
N VAL A 227 -4.36 1.16 9.24
CA VAL A 227 -5.39 1.43 8.24
C VAL A 227 -6.17 2.69 8.62
N VAL A 228 -6.68 2.78 9.84
CA VAL A 228 -7.44 3.95 10.30
C VAL A 228 -6.56 5.21 10.25
N CYS A 229 -5.32 5.14 10.73
CA CYS A 229 -4.42 6.28 10.70
C CYS A 229 -4.13 6.77 9.27
N ASN A 230 -3.94 5.85 8.32
CA ASN A 230 -3.75 6.21 6.91
C ASN A 230 -5.03 6.80 6.32
N THR A 231 -6.20 6.27 6.66
CA THR A 231 -7.48 6.86 6.26
C THR A 231 -7.59 8.32 6.72
N VAL A 232 -7.30 8.61 7.99
CA VAL A 232 -7.33 9.98 8.53
C VAL A 232 -6.39 10.91 7.74
N ARG A 233 -5.17 10.46 7.45
CA ARG A 233 -4.19 11.24 6.67
C ARG A 233 -4.60 11.46 5.23
N ILE A 234 -5.24 10.48 4.58
CA ILE A 234 -5.77 10.63 3.24
C ILE A 234 -6.89 11.68 3.22
N MET A 235 -7.79 11.64 4.21
CA MET A 235 -8.87 12.62 4.34
C MET A 235 -8.34 14.03 4.63
N GLU A 236 -7.30 14.15 5.44
CA GLU A 236 -6.56 15.40 5.64
C GLU A 236 -6.00 15.93 4.31
N ALA A 237 -5.28 15.09 3.55
CA ALA A 237 -4.70 15.47 2.28
C ALA A 237 -5.77 15.89 1.26
N PHE A 238 -6.92 15.22 1.22
CA PHE A 238 -8.06 15.68 0.40
C PHE A 238 -8.43 17.13 0.69
N MET A 239 -8.51 17.49 1.97
CA MET A 239 -8.87 18.85 2.39
C MET A 239 -7.76 19.86 2.08
N ASP A 240 -6.49 19.47 2.16
CA ASP A 240 -5.35 20.32 1.80
C ASP A 240 -5.27 20.60 0.30
N PHE A 241 -5.54 19.60 -0.55
CA PHE A 241 -5.38 19.70 -2.01
C PHE A 241 -6.66 20.07 -2.78
N SER A 242 -7.84 20.01 -2.14
CA SER A 242 -9.12 20.30 -2.80
C SER A 242 -10.16 20.99 -1.89
N PRO A 243 -10.53 22.24 -2.19
CA PRO A 243 -11.64 22.92 -1.51
C PRO A 243 -12.99 22.21 -1.65
N SER A 244 -13.26 21.56 -2.79
CA SER A 244 -14.51 20.80 -3.00
C SER A 244 -14.54 19.49 -2.21
N ALA A 245 -13.38 18.88 -1.96
CA ALA A 245 -13.30 17.75 -1.05
C ALA A 245 -13.60 18.16 0.39
N SER A 246 -13.21 19.37 0.80
CA SER A 246 -13.54 19.93 2.12
C SER A 246 -15.05 20.15 2.30
N SER A 247 -15.75 20.64 1.27
CA SER A 247 -17.22 20.76 1.33
C SER A 247 -17.90 19.40 1.39
N LEU A 248 -17.48 18.45 0.55
CA LEU A 248 -18.03 17.09 0.55
C LEU A 248 -17.77 16.37 1.89
N PHE A 249 -16.57 16.51 2.46
CA PHE A 249 -16.26 15.97 3.79
C PHE A 249 -17.24 16.44 4.86
N ARG A 250 -17.64 17.72 4.80
CA ARG A 250 -18.60 18.30 5.73
C ARG A 250 -20.02 17.80 5.47
N GLU A 251 -20.46 17.73 4.21
CA GLU A 251 -21.76 17.17 3.83
C GLU A 251 -21.93 15.72 4.30
N LEU A 252 -20.84 14.95 4.31
CA LEU A 252 -20.81 13.57 4.80
C LEU A 252 -20.65 13.45 6.32
N HIS A 253 -20.79 14.54 7.08
CA HIS A 253 -20.57 14.60 8.53
C HIS A 253 -19.18 14.07 8.98
N GLY A 254 -18.16 14.24 8.13
CA GLY A 254 -16.82 13.70 8.39
C GLY A 254 -16.16 14.26 9.64
N LEU A 255 -16.41 15.53 9.97
CA LEU A 255 -15.90 16.15 11.21
C LEU A 255 -16.44 15.44 12.45
N ARG A 256 -17.75 15.16 12.49
CA ARG A 256 -18.38 14.39 13.56
C ARG A 256 -17.76 13.00 13.67
N ALA A 257 -17.58 12.29 12.55
CA ALA A 257 -16.96 10.97 12.54
C ALA A 257 -15.53 10.99 13.13
N MET A 258 -14.72 12.00 12.79
CA MET A 258 -13.38 12.18 13.36
C MET A 258 -13.41 12.45 14.87
N ILE A 259 -14.35 13.28 15.34
CA ILE A 259 -14.51 13.60 16.77
C ILE A 259 -14.98 12.36 17.54
N GLN A 260 -15.92 11.58 16.99
CA GLN A 260 -16.34 10.31 17.61
C GLN A 260 -15.16 9.33 17.70
N ARG A 261 -14.35 9.23 16.64
CA ARG A 261 -13.16 8.38 16.69
C ARG A 261 -12.15 8.88 17.71
N LEU A 262 -11.90 10.19 17.79
CA LEU A 262 -11.04 10.80 18.81
C LEU A 262 -11.56 10.46 20.22
N LYS A 263 -12.86 10.57 20.46
CA LYS A 263 -13.48 10.23 21.74
C LYS A 263 -13.22 8.79 22.11
N VAL A 264 -13.41 7.85 21.19
CA VAL A 264 -13.13 6.43 21.44
C VAL A 264 -11.68 6.26 21.88
N GLU A 265 -10.71 6.78 21.13
CA GLU A 265 -9.29 6.66 21.43
C GLU A 265 -8.89 7.33 22.76
N VAL A 266 -9.48 8.49 23.10
CA VAL A 266 -9.18 9.21 24.35
C VAL A 266 -9.73 8.49 25.58
N HIS A 267 -10.85 7.79 25.46
CA HIS A 267 -11.50 7.09 26.58
C HIS A 267 -11.16 5.59 26.64
N MET A 268 -10.33 5.09 25.73
CA MET A 268 -9.81 3.73 25.83
C MET A 268 -8.97 3.59 27.10
N ASP A 269 -9.18 2.51 27.85
CA ASP A 269 -8.33 2.15 28.98
C ASP A 269 -7.04 1.52 28.41
N HIS A 270 -5.94 2.27 28.48
CA HIS A 270 -4.63 1.83 27.99
C HIS A 270 -3.85 1.02 29.03
N GLY A 271 -4.43 0.76 30.21
CA GLY A 271 -3.67 0.37 31.41
C GLY A 271 -4.40 -0.48 32.46
N LYS A 272 -5.29 -1.40 32.06
CA LYS A 272 -5.67 -2.58 32.87
C LYS A 272 -5.64 -3.92 32.13
N ALA A 273 -5.12 -3.96 30.90
CA ALA A 273 -4.99 -5.20 30.15
C ALA A 273 -3.68 -5.91 30.55
N ALA A 274 -3.80 -6.98 31.32
CA ALA A 274 -2.75 -7.88 31.84
C ALA A 274 -2.05 -7.43 33.14
N LEU A 275 -2.78 -7.46 34.26
CA LEU A 275 -2.16 -7.68 35.57
C LEU A 275 -2.01 -9.18 35.79
N ASP A 276 -0.76 -9.66 35.85
CA ASP A 276 -0.43 -10.88 36.58
C ASP A 276 -0.90 -10.67 38.04
N PRO A 277 -1.66 -11.61 38.65
CA PRO A 277 -2.17 -11.46 40.02
C PRO A 277 -1.06 -11.44 41.10
N ALA A 278 0.22 -11.51 40.71
CA ALA A 278 1.37 -11.60 41.60
C ALA A 278 2.19 -10.31 41.77
N ASN A 279 1.88 -9.20 41.06
CA ASN A 279 2.69 -7.98 41.14
C ASN A 279 1.83 -6.70 41.27
N THR A 280 1.59 -6.26 42.51
CA THR A 280 0.88 -5.02 42.89
C THR A 280 1.73 -3.75 42.71
N THR A 281 2.31 -3.57 41.53
CA THR A 281 2.82 -2.26 41.11
C THR A 281 2.18 -1.89 39.78
N THR A 282 1.14 -1.07 39.83
CA THR A 282 0.56 -0.40 38.68
C THR A 282 1.61 0.55 38.10
N LYS A 283 2.42 0.04 37.16
CA LYS A 283 3.22 0.93 36.31
C LYS A 283 2.26 1.52 35.29
N ASP A 284 2.13 2.85 35.28
CA ASP A 284 1.42 3.57 34.24
C ASP A 284 1.99 3.15 32.88
N VAL A 285 1.23 2.37 32.12
CA VAL A 285 1.64 1.95 30.77
C VAL A 285 1.29 3.09 29.83
N PRO A 286 2.30 3.74 29.19
CA PRO A 286 2.03 4.85 28.29
C PRO A 286 1.27 4.36 27.06
N ILE A 287 0.50 5.27 26.45
CA ILE A 287 -0.28 4.96 25.24
C ILE A 287 0.65 4.42 24.13
N PRO A 288 0.28 3.29 23.48
CA PRO A 288 1.06 2.70 22.41
C PRO A 288 1.39 3.72 21.30
N TYR A 289 2.61 3.62 20.74
CA TYR A 289 3.09 4.58 19.73
C TYR A 289 2.13 4.76 18.55
N GLN A 290 1.60 3.67 18.00
CA GLN A 290 0.67 3.74 16.87
C GLN A 290 -0.64 4.50 17.20
N ARG A 291 -1.16 4.37 18.42
CA ARG A 291 -2.32 5.15 18.88
C ARG A 291 -1.98 6.62 19.06
N ARG A 292 -0.80 6.97 19.59
CA ARG A 292 -0.34 8.36 19.65
C ARG A 292 -0.23 8.99 18.27
N VAL A 293 0.23 8.23 17.27
CA VAL A 293 0.26 8.68 15.87
C VAL A 293 -1.15 8.93 15.33
N LEU A 294 -2.10 8.05 15.60
CA LEU A 294 -3.52 8.24 15.24
C LEU A 294 -4.13 9.47 15.91
N LEU A 295 -3.94 9.65 17.22
CA LEU A 295 -4.42 10.82 17.96
C LEU A 295 -3.89 12.14 17.37
N LYS A 296 -2.59 12.19 17.04
CA LYS A 296 -1.99 13.35 16.38
C LYS A 296 -2.60 13.63 15.01
N ALA A 297 -2.82 12.58 14.20
CA ALA A 297 -3.49 12.71 12.92
C ALA A 297 -4.92 13.25 13.09
N LEU A 298 -5.73 12.64 13.97
CA LEU A 298 -7.10 13.07 14.25
C LEU A 298 -7.18 14.54 14.68
N LEU A 299 -6.37 14.96 15.65
CA LEU A 299 -6.36 16.34 16.15
C LEU A 299 -6.00 17.34 15.05
N ARG A 300 -5.01 17.00 14.21
CA ARG A 300 -4.59 17.84 13.08
C ARG A 300 -5.71 17.96 12.04
N THR A 301 -6.30 16.84 11.65
CA THR A 301 -7.39 16.79 10.66
C THR A 301 -8.66 17.49 11.18
N ILE A 302 -9.02 17.33 12.45
CA ILE A 302 -10.12 18.04 13.11
C ILE A 302 -9.87 19.55 13.11
N GLY A 303 -8.64 19.97 13.45
CA GLY A 303 -8.25 21.38 13.41
C GLY A 303 -8.40 21.98 12.01
N LEU A 304 -7.93 21.27 10.98
CA LEU A 304 -8.09 21.66 9.59
C LEU A 304 -9.57 21.79 9.20
N ALA A 305 -10.37 20.76 9.46
CA ALA A 305 -11.79 20.73 9.10
C ALA A 305 -12.66 21.77 9.85
N SER A 306 -12.25 22.14 11.07
CA SER A 306 -12.98 23.09 11.93
C SER A 306 -12.72 24.56 11.61
N TYR A 307 -11.54 24.86 11.05
CA TYR A 307 -11.07 26.24 10.89
C TYR A 307 -10.54 26.58 9.50
N ALA A 308 -10.60 25.66 8.53
CA ALA A 308 -10.24 25.97 7.15
C ALA A 308 -11.12 27.11 6.59
N PRO A 309 -10.52 28.14 5.97
CA PRO A 309 -11.26 29.23 5.36
C PRO A 309 -12.01 28.71 4.12
N THR A 310 -13.26 28.33 4.29
CA THR A 310 -14.18 28.12 3.16
C THR A 310 -14.58 29.49 2.61
N SER A 311 -14.58 29.62 1.28
CA SER A 311 -14.91 30.84 0.54
C SER A 311 -16.09 31.61 1.15
N GLY A 312 -15.79 32.68 1.89
CA GLY A 312 -16.75 33.69 2.35
C GLY A 312 -17.33 33.52 3.76
N THR A 313 -17.34 32.31 4.34
CA THR A 313 -17.93 32.09 5.68
C THR A 313 -17.11 31.09 6.48
N PRO A 314 -16.67 31.42 7.72
CA PRO A 314 -16.06 30.45 8.61
C PRO A 314 -17.14 29.44 9.00
N ALA A 315 -17.06 28.25 8.44
CA ALA A 315 -17.96 27.18 8.79
C ALA A 315 -17.54 26.59 10.13
N ARG A 316 -18.12 27.14 11.19
CA ARG A 316 -17.94 26.63 12.54
C ARG A 316 -18.55 25.24 12.65
N PRO A 317 -17.92 24.33 13.41
CA PRO A 317 -18.55 23.06 13.76
C PRO A 317 -19.88 23.29 14.48
N GLU A 318 -20.76 22.30 14.43
CA GLU A 318 -21.98 22.31 15.24
C GLU A 318 -21.62 22.38 16.74
N GLU A 319 -22.49 23.00 17.54
CA GLU A 319 -22.21 23.22 18.96
C GLU A 319 -22.01 21.91 19.73
N ALA A 320 -22.80 20.87 19.41
CA ALA A 320 -22.65 19.54 19.99
C ALA A 320 -21.27 18.93 19.69
N ASP A 321 -20.81 19.03 18.44
CA ASP A 321 -19.50 18.51 18.03
C ASP A 321 -18.36 19.28 18.73
N CYS A 322 -18.51 20.62 18.90
CA CYS A 322 -17.57 21.43 19.67
C CYS A 322 -17.50 20.99 21.14
N GLN A 323 -18.65 20.78 21.80
CA GLN A 323 -18.70 20.37 23.20
C GLN A 323 -18.01 19.01 23.42
N GLU A 324 -18.20 18.08 22.50
CA GLU A 324 -17.57 16.77 22.55
C GLU A 324 -16.06 16.84 22.32
N LEU A 325 -15.61 17.64 21.34
CA LEU A 325 -14.19 17.91 21.13
C LEU A 325 -13.54 18.53 22.38
N PHE A 326 -14.15 19.54 22.99
CA PHE A 326 -13.62 20.15 24.20
C PHE A 326 -13.57 19.18 25.38
N THR A 327 -14.53 18.26 25.48
CA THR A 327 -14.51 17.19 26.49
C THR A 327 -13.31 16.27 26.27
N CYS A 328 -13.06 15.84 25.03
CA CYS A 328 -11.89 15.02 24.69
C CYS A 328 -10.57 15.74 25.03
N LEU A 329 -10.44 17.01 24.62
CA LEU A 329 -9.26 17.83 24.90
C LEU A 329 -9.04 18.01 26.41
N LYS A 330 -10.10 18.26 27.18
CA LYS A 330 -10.03 18.37 28.64
C LYS A 330 -9.51 17.08 29.27
N THR A 331 -10.01 15.91 28.84
CA THR A 331 -9.53 14.61 29.31
C THR A 331 -8.04 14.42 29.00
N MET A 332 -7.63 14.70 27.76
CA MET A 332 -6.23 14.60 27.35
C MET A 332 -5.32 15.54 28.16
N MET A 333 -5.72 16.78 28.39
CA MET A 333 -4.93 17.76 29.15
C MET A 333 -4.87 17.43 30.64
N THR A 334 -5.95 16.89 31.21
CA THR A 334 -5.98 16.45 32.62
C THR A 334 -5.03 15.26 32.83
N ASN A 335 -4.97 14.37 31.85
CA ASN A 335 -4.14 13.17 31.86
C ASN A 335 -2.90 13.32 30.94
N ALA A 336 -2.33 14.52 30.83
CA ALA A 336 -1.32 14.83 29.82
C ALA A 336 -0.11 13.87 29.82
N LYS A 337 0.25 13.33 31.01
CA LYS A 337 1.32 12.35 31.17
C LYS A 337 1.11 11.07 30.37
N ASP A 338 -0.14 10.66 30.17
CA ASP A 338 -0.49 9.41 29.48
C ASP A 338 -0.41 9.60 27.95
N PHE A 339 -0.70 10.82 27.48
CA PHE A 339 -0.75 11.18 26.07
C PHE A 339 0.60 11.60 25.49
N GLY A 340 1.56 11.97 26.35
CA GLY A 340 2.94 12.30 26.00
C GLY A 340 3.14 13.76 25.67
#